data_AF-A0A259KII7-F1
#
_entry.id   AF-A0A259KII7-F1
#
_cell.length_a   1.000
_cell.length_b   1.000
_cell.length_c   1.000
_cell.angle_alpha   90.00
_cell.angle_beta   90.00
_cell.angle_gamma   90.00
#
_symmetry.space_group_name_H-M   'P 1'
#
loop_
_entity.id
_entity.type
_entity.pdbx_description
1 polymer ?
#
loop_
_entity_poly.entity_id
_entity_poly.type
_entity_poly.pdbx_seq_one_letter_code
_entity_poly.pdbx_strand_id
1 'polypeptide(L)' 'MAKGLRKGLTSYGDEGFALFLRKAFIKAMGYSDDALDRPIIGITNTYSDYNPCHGNVPALVEAVKRGVMLAGGMPMVFP' A
#
# COMPACT_ATOMS: atom_id res chain seq x y z
N MET A 1 11.70 12.00 8.38
CA MET A 1 11.89 10.97 7.35
C MET A 1 10.72 11.00 6.38
N ALA A 2 10.95 10.82 5.07
CA ALA A 2 9.89 10.75 4.07
C ALA A 2 8.96 9.55 4.32
N LYS A 3 7.65 9.75 4.15
CA LYS A 3 6.59 8.75 4.35
C LYS A 3 5.75 8.58 3.08
N GLY A 4 4.94 7.53 3.05
CA GLY A 4 4.05 7.23 1.92
C GLY A 4 4.81 7.13 0.59
N LEU A 5 4.22 7.68 -0.47
CA LEU A 5 4.80 7.64 -1.81
C LEU A 5 6.10 8.43 -1.97
N ARG A 6 6.40 9.36 -1.06
CA ARG A 6 7.64 10.16 -1.06
C ARG A 6 8.85 9.35 -0.60
N LYS A 7 8.66 8.19 0.04
CA LYS A 7 9.76 7.35 0.49
C LYS A 7 10.39 6.62 -0.70
N GLY A 8 11.72 6.71 -0.85
CA GLY A 8 12.47 5.98 -1.87
C GLY A 8 12.03 6.34 -3.29
N LEU A 9 12.00 7.63 -3.62
CA LEU A 9 11.71 8.09 -4.98
C LEU A 9 12.82 7.66 -5.94
N THR A 10 12.44 7.28 -7.15
CA THR A 10 13.38 7.08 -8.25
C THR A 10 14.01 8.43 -8.61
N SER A 11 15.34 8.48 -8.77
CA SER A 11 15.99 9.73 -9.17
C SER A 11 15.82 9.97 -10.67
N TYR A 12 15.08 11.03 -11.00
CA TYR A 12 14.99 11.60 -12.35
C TYR A 12 15.62 13.00 -12.43
N GLY A 13 16.39 13.41 -11.41
CA GLY A 13 16.93 14.77 -11.27
C GLY A 13 15.95 15.79 -10.67
N ASP A 14 14.66 15.44 -10.53
CA ASP A 14 13.62 16.25 -9.90
C ASP A 14 12.70 15.37 -9.03
N GLU A 15 12.65 15.62 -7.72
CA GLU A 15 11.84 14.85 -6.78
C GLU A 15 10.32 15.06 -6.97
N GLY A 16 9.92 16.26 -7.40
CA GLY A 16 8.53 16.60 -7.69
C GLY A 16 8.01 15.83 -8.91
N PHE A 17 8.83 15.75 -9.97
CA PHE A 17 8.54 14.94 -11.14
C PHE A 17 8.48 13.44 -10.81
N ALA A 18 9.43 12.94 -10.01
CA ALA A 18 9.42 11.55 -9.54
C ALA A 18 8.15 11.21 -8.75
N LEU A 19 7.73 12.11 -7.85
CA LEU A 19 6.50 11.94 -7.08
C LEU A 19 5.25 12.03 -7.97
N PHE A 20 5.22 12.96 -8.93
CA PHE A 20 4.13 13.10 -9.89
C PHE A 20 3.90 11.79 -10.65
N LEU A 21 4.95 11.22 -11.25
CA LEU A 21 4.85 9.96 -11.98
C LEU A 21 4.33 8.81 -11.11
N ARG A 22 4.79 8.73 -9.85
CA ARG A 22 4.34 7.71 -8.90
C ARG A 22 2.87 7.88 -8.50
N LYS A 23 2.36 9.11 -8.44
CA LYS A 23 0.95 9.42 -8.08
C LYS A 23 -0.02 9.29 -9.26
N ALA A 24 0.44 9.53 -10.49
CA ALA A 24 -0.41 9.64 -11.67
C ALA A 24 -1.34 8.43 -11.86
N PHE A 25 -0.81 7.21 -11.77
CA PHE A 25 -1.60 6.00 -11.97
C PHE A 25 -2.45 5.62 -10.76
N ILE A 26 -1.89 5.72 -9.56
CA ILE A 26 -2.57 5.25 -8.35
C ILE A 26 -3.75 6.14 -7.96
N LYS A 27 -3.73 7.43 -8.34
CA LYS A 27 -4.87 8.33 -8.16
C LYS A 27 -6.10 7.93 -8.97
N ALA A 28 -5.93 7.24 -10.12
CA ALA A 28 -7.07 6.72 -10.88
C ALA A 28 -7.87 5.65 -10.11
N MET A 29 -7.28 5.06 -9.06
CA MET A 29 -7.98 4.13 -8.15
C MET A 29 -8.81 4.85 -7.07
N GLY A 30 -8.86 6.19 -7.09
CA GLY A 30 -9.70 6.99 -6.19
C GLY A 30 -9.05 7.37 -4.85
N TYR A 31 -7.74 7.19 -4.70
CA TYR A 31 -7.05 7.58 -3.46
C TYR A 31 -6.82 9.09 -3.37
N SER A 32 -7.10 9.64 -2.19
CA SER A 32 -6.81 11.04 -1.86
C SER A 32 -5.32 11.28 -1.65
N ASP A 33 -4.90 12.54 -1.69
CA ASP A 33 -3.53 12.92 -1.36
C ASP A 33 -3.16 12.58 0.09
N ASP A 34 -4.09 12.80 1.03
CA ASP A 34 -3.95 12.41 2.44
C ASP A 34 -3.65 10.91 2.58
N ALA A 35 -4.43 10.07 1.90
CA ALA A 35 -4.25 8.62 1.93
C ALA A 35 -2.86 8.20 1.43
N LEU A 36 -2.35 8.84 0.38
CA LEU A 36 -1.08 8.51 -0.25
C LEU A 36 0.15 9.07 0.50
N ASP A 37 -0.05 10.04 1.38
CA ASP A 37 0.99 10.58 2.26
C ASP A 37 1.16 9.75 3.55
N ARG A 38 0.20 8.87 3.88
CA ARG A 38 0.29 7.92 5.00
C ARG A 38 1.36 6.84 4.76
N PRO A 39 1.95 6.24 5.81
CA PRO A 39 2.84 5.08 5.67
C PRO A 39 2.13 3.93 4.93
N ILE A 40 2.72 3.48 3.81
CA ILE A 40 2.18 2.36 3.03
C ILE A 40 2.67 1.06 3.63
N ILE A 41 1.73 0.16 3.95
CA ILE A 41 2.00 -1.16 4.51
C ILE A 41 1.59 -2.20 3.47
N GLY A 42 2.58 -2.89 2.90
CA GLY A 42 2.35 -4.05 2.05
C GLY A 42 1.89 -5.24 2.88
N ILE A 43 0.82 -5.90 2.46
CA ILE A 43 0.28 -7.12 3.09
C ILE A 43 0.38 -8.24 2.05
N THR A 44 1.36 -9.12 2.21
CA THR A 44 1.52 -10.29 1.36
C THR A 44 0.40 -11.30 1.63
N ASN A 45 -0.31 -11.70 0.57
CA ASN A 45 -1.42 -12.63 0.65
C ASN A 45 -1.03 -14.01 0.11
N THR A 46 -0.85 -14.95 1.02
CA THR A 46 -0.45 -16.33 0.69
C THR A 46 -1.64 -17.29 0.51
N TYR A 47 -2.88 -16.78 0.50
CA TYR A 47 -4.06 -17.61 0.20
C TYR A 47 -3.94 -18.20 -1.20
N SER A 48 -4.27 -19.49 -1.32
CA SER A 48 -4.46 -20.16 -2.60
C SER A 48 -5.42 -21.33 -2.43
N ASP A 49 -6.10 -21.71 -3.51
CA ASP A 49 -6.97 -22.90 -3.51
C ASP A 49 -6.16 -24.21 -3.37
N TYR A 50 -4.82 -24.15 -3.50
CA TYR A 50 -3.92 -25.29 -3.35
C TYR A 50 -3.51 -25.57 -1.90
N ASN A 51 -3.30 -24.53 -1.09
CA ASN A 51 -2.75 -24.68 0.27
C ASN A 51 -3.86 -24.54 1.35
N PRO A 52 -4.43 -25.66 1.84
CA PRO A 52 -5.50 -25.63 2.84
C PRO A 52 -5.06 -25.01 4.18
N CYS A 53 -3.77 -25.06 4.52
CA CYS A 53 -3.24 -24.44 5.74
C CYS A 53 -3.42 -22.92 5.75
N HIS A 54 -3.63 -22.29 4.58
CA HIS A 54 -3.85 -20.86 4.43
C HIS A 54 -5.33 -20.50 4.24
N GLY A 55 -6.27 -21.43 4.47
CA GLY A 55 -7.70 -21.19 4.24
C GLY A 55 -8.30 -20.03 5.04
N ASN A 56 -7.72 -19.66 6.19
CA ASN A 56 -8.16 -18.53 7.00
C ASN A 56 -7.44 -17.19 6.67
N VAL A 57 -6.45 -17.19 5.77
CA VAL A 57 -5.69 -15.98 5.40
C VAL A 57 -6.58 -14.82 4.93
N PRO A 58 -7.67 -15.03 4.15
CA PRO A 58 -8.54 -13.92 3.75
C PRO A 58 -9.12 -13.14 4.94
N ALA A 59 -9.54 -13.85 6.00
CA ALA A 59 -10.05 -13.21 7.21
C ALA A 59 -8.96 -12.44 7.97
N LEU A 60 -7.75 -12.99 8.00
CA LEU A 60 -6.58 -12.34 8.60
C LEU A 60 -6.19 -11.06 7.84
N VAL A 61 -6.17 -11.10 6.51
CA VAL A 61 -5.87 -9.93 5.66
C VAL A 61 -6.86 -8.80 5.95
N GLU A 62 -8.15 -9.08 6.05
CA GLU A 62 -9.15 -8.07 6.39
C GLU A 62 -8.96 -7.49 7.81
N ALA A 63 -8.56 -8.32 8.78
CA ALA A 63 -8.23 -7.85 10.13
C ALA A 63 -6.99 -6.94 10.13
N VAL A 64 -5.94 -7.32 9.39
CA VAL A 64 -4.71 -6.52 9.26
C VAL A 64 -5.00 -5.19 8.56
N LYS A 65 -5.78 -5.17 7.47
CA LYS A 65 -6.19 -3.94 6.78
C LYS A 65 -6.85 -2.95 7.75
N ARG A 66 -7.79 -3.41 8.58
CA ARG A 66 -8.43 -2.57 9.60
C ARG A 66 -7.42 -2.05 10.62
N GLY A 67 -6.54 -2.91 11.14
CA GLY A 67 -5.49 -2.51 12.08
C GLY A 67 -4.55 -1.43 11.51
N VAL A 68 -4.11 -1.61 10.25
CA VAL A 68 -3.27 -0.62 9.55
C VAL A 68 -4.00 0.71 9.40
N MET A 69 -5.28 0.69 9.00
CA MET A 69 -6.07 1.91 8.87
C MET A 69 -6.27 2.63 10.21
N LEU A 70 -6.56 1.90 11.29
CA LEU A 70 -6.69 2.46 12.64
C LEU A 70 -5.38 3.07 13.16
N ALA A 71 -4.25 2.48 12.79
CA ALA A 71 -2.92 2.97 13.15
C ALA A 71 -2.43 4.15 12.26
N GLY A 72 -3.26 4.67 11.36
CA GLY A 72 -2.87 5.79 10.49
C GLY A 72 -2.07 5.37 9.25
N GLY A 73 -1.99 4.09 8.92
CA GLY A 73 -1.33 3.57 7.70
C GLY A 73 -2.28 3.34 6.53
N MET A 74 -1.71 3.07 5.36
CA MET A 74 -2.39 2.75 4.11
C MET A 74 -2.11 1.28 3.74
N PRO A 75 -3.07 0.36 3.87
CA PRO A 75 -2.83 -1.05 3.56
C PRO A 75 -2.88 -1.30 2.04
N MET A 76 -1.90 -2.05 1.53
CA MET A 76 -1.84 -2.48 0.13
C MET A 76 -1.62 -3.99 0.09
N VAL A 77 -2.65 -4.74 -0.28
CA VAL A 77 -2.55 -6.20 -0.40
C VAL A 77 -1.94 -6.57 -1.74
N PHE A 78 -1.02 -7.52 -1.75
CA PHE A 78 -0.42 -8.07 -2.96
C PHE A 78 -0.14 -9.57 -2.76
N PRO A 79 -0.13 -10.38 -3.84
CA PRO A 79 0.20 -11.81 -3.74
C PRO A 79 1.64 -12.05 -3.27
#